data_AF-A0A7J2YZV8-F1
#
_entry.id   AF-A0A7J2YZV8-F1
#
_cell.length_a   1.000
_cell.length_b   1.000
_cell.length_c   1.000
_cell.angle_alpha   90.00
_cell.angle_beta   90.00
_cell.angle_gamma   90.00
#
_symmetry.space_group_name_H-M   'P 1'
#
loop_
_entity.id
_entity.type
_entity.pdbx_description
1 polymer ?
#
loop_
_entity_poly.entity_id
_entity_poly.type
_entity_poly.pdbx_seq_one_letter_code
_entity_poly.pdbx_strand_id
1 'polypeptide(L)'
;MFRRKEEIRERLNQIVAKFKEKGATTPEKALSAQELGLPPRFEEAMQRRLGRTGIFVQVNGKYYLSEERLKEIQERLSSRRF
;
A
#
# COMPACT_ATOMS: atom_id res chain seq x y z
N MET A 1 17.14 -18.57 4.95
CA MET A 1 17.38 -17.72 3.77
C MET A 1 16.22 -16.73 3.61
N PHE A 2 16.41 -15.46 3.96
CA PHE A 2 15.37 -14.40 3.94
C PHE A 2 15.08 -13.90 2.52
N ARG A 3 14.68 -14.79 1.59
CA ARG A 3 14.35 -14.41 0.20
C ARG A 3 12.96 -13.78 0.01
N ARG A 4 12.17 -13.59 1.08
CA ARG A 4 10.77 -13.10 0.99
C ARG A 4 10.58 -11.60 1.25
N LYS A 5 11.57 -10.90 1.81
CA LYS A 5 11.39 -9.48 2.19
C LYS A 5 11.56 -8.51 1.01
N GLU A 6 12.45 -8.81 0.07
CA GLU A 6 12.71 -7.96 -1.10
C GLU A 6 11.57 -8.02 -2.11
N GLU A 7 11.02 -9.21 -2.41
CA GLU A 7 9.85 -9.36 -3.29
C GLU A 7 8.62 -8.57 -2.81
N ILE A 8 8.43 -8.47 -1.50
CA ILE A 8 7.31 -7.71 -0.93
C ILE A 8 7.52 -6.21 -1.14
N ARG A 9 8.76 -5.73 -1.05
CA ARG A 9 9.09 -4.31 -1.20
C ARG A 9 8.99 -3.86 -2.65
N GLU A 10 9.46 -4.68 -3.59
CA GLU A 10 9.27 -4.43 -5.03
C GLU A 10 7.80 -4.45 -5.43
N ARG A 11 7.03 -5.44 -4.96
CA ARG A 11 5.58 -5.45 -5.18
C ARG A 11 4.91 -4.22 -4.61
N LEU A 12 5.29 -3.80 -3.41
CA LEU A 12 4.74 -2.59 -2.80
C LEU A 12 5.00 -1.35 -3.64
N ASN A 13 6.22 -1.17 -4.13
CA ASN A 13 6.54 -0.05 -5.01
C ASN A 13 5.73 -0.09 -6.32
N GLN A 14 5.56 -1.27 -6.92
CA GLN A 14 4.69 -1.41 -8.10
C GLN A 14 3.23 -1.07 -7.81
N ILE A 15 2.73 -1.49 -6.65
CA ILE A 15 1.38 -1.18 -6.20
C ILE A 15 1.25 0.34 -6.02
N VAL A 16 2.13 0.97 -5.25
CA VAL A 16 2.16 2.43 -5.04
C VAL A 16 2.21 3.19 -6.37
N ALA A 17 3.03 2.74 -7.32
CA ALA A 17 3.11 3.34 -8.65
C ALA A 17 1.76 3.26 -9.39
N LYS A 18 1.07 2.11 -9.35
CA LYS A 18 -0.28 1.96 -9.92
C LYS A 18 -1.30 2.86 -9.23
N PHE A 19 -1.27 2.97 -7.91
CA PHE A 19 -2.15 3.87 -7.17
C PHE A 19 -1.92 5.33 -7.60
N LYS A 20 -0.66 5.75 -7.78
CA LYS A 20 -0.31 7.11 -8.22
C LYS A 20 -0.68 7.36 -9.68
N GLU A 21 -0.45 6.39 -10.57
CA GLU A 21 -0.83 6.45 -11.99
C GLU A 21 -2.34 6.52 -12.18
N LYS A 22 -3.09 5.76 -11.40
CA LYS A 22 -4.56 5.78 -11.39
C LYS A 22 -5.15 6.95 -10.59
N GLY A 23 -4.31 7.70 -9.87
CA GLY A 23 -4.73 8.83 -9.04
C GLY A 23 -5.50 8.44 -7.77
N ALA A 24 -5.45 7.18 -7.34
CA ALA A 24 -6.09 6.69 -6.12
C ALA A 24 -5.30 7.08 -4.86
N THR A 25 -4.94 8.35 -4.73
CA THR A 25 -4.19 8.91 -3.60
C THR A 25 -5.07 9.64 -2.59
N THR A 26 -6.36 9.80 -2.90
CA THR A 26 -7.33 10.43 -2.01
C THR A 26 -8.53 9.51 -1.78
N PRO A 27 -9.25 9.66 -0.66
CA PRO A 27 -10.45 8.87 -0.39
C PRO A 27 -11.52 9.04 -1.46
N GLU A 28 -11.62 10.22 -2.08
CA GLU A 28 -12.54 10.49 -3.19
C GLU A 28 -12.18 9.74 -4.47
N LYS A 29 -10.88 9.49 -4.69
CA LYS A 29 -10.36 8.72 -5.81
C LYS A 29 -10.05 7.28 -5.42
N ALA A 30 -10.59 6.79 -4.30
CA ALA A 30 -10.41 5.41 -3.90
C ALA A 30 -10.93 4.48 -5.00
N LEU A 31 -10.12 3.49 -5.36
CA LEU A 31 -10.42 2.51 -6.40
C LEU A 31 -10.33 1.11 -5.85
N SER A 32 -11.14 0.21 -6.38
CA SER A 32 -11.15 -1.19 -5.95
C SER A 32 -9.83 -1.87 -6.34
N ALA A 33 -9.45 -2.94 -5.63
CA ALA A 33 -8.25 -3.71 -5.99
C ALA A 33 -8.30 -4.20 -7.45
N GLN A 34 -9.49 -4.52 -7.94
CA GLN A 34 -9.75 -4.90 -9.33
C GLN A 34 -9.50 -3.74 -10.31
N GLU A 35 -9.98 -2.53 -10.00
CA GLU A 35 -9.81 -1.34 -10.85
C GLU A 35 -8.35 -0.85 -10.90
N LEU A 36 -7.63 -1.06 -9.82
CA LEU A 36 -6.19 -0.79 -9.71
C LEU A 36 -5.33 -1.90 -10.33
N GLY A 37 -5.94 -3.00 -10.79
CA GLY A 37 -5.22 -4.15 -11.33
C GLY A 37 -4.26 -4.76 -10.32
N LEU A 38 -4.66 -4.79 -9.05
CA LEU A 38 -3.90 -5.39 -7.95
C LEU A 38 -4.20 -6.90 -7.91
N PRO A 39 -3.18 -7.72 -7.62
CA PRO A 39 -3.39 -9.15 -7.46
C PRO A 39 -4.28 -9.43 -6.24
N PRO A 40 -5.09 -10.50 -6.24
CA PRO A 40 -5.94 -10.87 -5.09
C PRO A 40 -5.15 -11.09 -3.79
N ARG A 41 -3.87 -11.46 -3.91
CA ARG A 41 -2.92 -11.52 -2.78
C ARG A 41 -2.69 -10.17 -2.09
N PHE A 42 -3.05 -9.06 -2.71
CA PHE A 42 -2.99 -7.73 -2.11
C PHE A 42 -3.95 -7.60 -0.94
N GLU A 43 -5.17 -8.11 -1.06
CA GLU A 43 -6.16 -8.09 0.02
C GLU A 43 -5.70 -8.94 1.21
N GLU A 44 -5.13 -10.12 0.95
CA GLU A 44 -4.50 -10.94 1.99
C GLU A 44 -3.35 -10.21 2.69
N ALA A 45 -2.56 -9.44 1.93
CA ALA A 45 -1.46 -8.68 2.47
C ALA A 45 -1.94 -7.46 3.29
N MET A 46 -3.02 -6.79 2.84
CA MET A 46 -3.77 -5.76 3.55
C MET A 46 -4.29 -6.27 4.89
N GLN A 47 -4.92 -7.46 4.94
CA GLN A 47 -5.41 -8.04 6.19
C GLN A 47 -4.31 -8.41 7.19
N ARG A 48 -3.06 -8.54 6.73
CA ARG A 48 -1.90 -8.90 7.57
C ARG A 48 -1.08 -7.68 8.00
N ARG A 49 -0.01 -7.37 7.26
CA ARG A 49 0.96 -6.33 7.63
C ARG A 49 0.65 -5.00 6.98
N LEU A 50 0.07 -5.00 5.77
CA LEU A 50 -0.11 -3.77 4.99
C LEU A 50 -1.23 -2.87 5.52
N GLY A 51 -2.32 -3.45 6.02
CA GLY A 51 -3.38 -2.70 6.70
C GLY A 51 -2.97 -2.18 8.06
N ARG A 52 -2.05 -2.87 8.74
CA ARG A 52 -1.47 -2.37 9.99
C ARG A 52 -0.54 -1.18 9.80
N THR A 53 0.09 -1.04 8.63
CA THR A 53 0.82 0.18 8.28
C THR A 53 -0.13 1.37 8.06
N GLY A 54 -1.34 1.16 7.56
CA GLY A 54 -2.29 2.28 7.37
C GLY A 54 -1.92 3.25 6.26
N ILE A 55 -0.98 2.89 5.38
CA ILE A 55 -0.66 3.62 4.14
C ILE A 55 -1.81 3.47 3.13
N PHE A 56 -2.31 2.23 3.01
CA PHE A 56 -3.47 1.91 2.20
C PHE A 56 -4.68 1.92 3.11
N VAL A 57 -5.66 2.76 2.81
CA VAL A 57 -6.89 2.88 3.57
C VAL A 57 -8.03 2.32 2.72
N GLN A 58 -8.77 1.38 3.31
CA GLN A 58 -9.95 0.81 2.69
C GLN A 58 -11.18 1.65 3.06
N VAL A 59 -11.85 2.21 2.07
CA VAL A 59 -13.11 2.96 2.23
C VAL A 59 -14.13 2.34 1.31
N ASN A 60 -15.21 1.79 1.88
CA ASN A 60 -16.35 1.27 1.14
C ASN A 60 -15.99 0.18 0.10
N GLY A 61 -15.05 -0.72 0.44
CA GLY A 61 -14.57 -1.76 -0.47
C GLY A 61 -13.55 -1.28 -1.53
N LYS A 62 -13.25 0.02 -1.55
CA LYS A 62 -12.21 0.62 -2.39
C LYS A 62 -10.97 0.92 -1.56
N TYR A 63 -9.84 1.05 -2.22
CA TYR A 63 -8.55 1.34 -1.60
C TYR A 63 -8.02 2.66 -2.14
N TYR A 64 -7.43 3.46 -1.27
CA TYR A 64 -6.60 4.60 -1.67
C TYR A 64 -5.27 4.59 -0.91
N LEU A 65 -4.27 5.18 -1.54
CA LEU A 65 -2.96 5.44 -0.96
C LEU A 65 -2.98 6.79 -0.24
N SER A 66 -2.93 6.81 1.08
CA SER A 66 -2.80 8.06 1.81
C SER A 66 -1.34 8.54 1.79
N GLU A 67 -1.07 9.62 1.04
CA GLU A 67 0.28 10.20 0.98
C GLU A 67 0.77 10.72 2.34
N GLU A 68 -0.14 11.24 3.18
CA GLU A 68 0.17 11.65 4.54
C GLU A 68 0.68 10.47 5.38
N ARG A 69 0.00 9.32 5.32
CA ARG A 69 0.40 8.09 6.02
C ARG A 69 1.66 7.47 5.44
N LEU A 70 1.87 7.57 4.12
CA LEU A 70 3.10 7.13 3.45
C LEU A 70 4.30 7.91 3.99
N LYS A 71 4.16 9.22 4.17
CA LYS A 71 5.21 10.10 4.69
C LYS A 71 5.53 9.79 6.15
N GLU A 72 4.52 9.62 6.99
CA GLU A 72 4.67 9.17 8.38
C GLU A 72 5.40 7.83 8.49
N ILE A 73 5.10 6.88 7.59
CA ILE A 73 5.78 5.58 7.60
C ILE A 73 7.19 5.66 7.04
N GLN A 74 7.45 6.46 6.01
CA GLN A 74 8.82 6.67 5.58
C GLN A 74 9.65 7.26 6.72
N GLU A 75 9.11 8.22 7.47
CA GLU A 75 9.76 8.75 8.67
C GLU A 75 9.93 7.67 9.74
N ARG A 76 8.87 6.91 10.08
CA ARG A 76 8.96 5.82 11.08
C ARG A 76 9.90 4.68 10.68
N LEU A 77 10.00 4.33 9.40
CA LEU A 77 10.93 3.32 8.89
C LEU A 77 12.36 3.86 8.83
N SER A 78 12.54 5.15 8.55
CA SER A 78 13.84 5.82 8.62
C SER A 78 14.33 5.95 10.08
N SER A 79 13.42 6.20 11.02
CA SER A 79 13.70 6.23 12.46
C SER A 79 13.84 4.85 13.11
N ARG A 80 13.53 3.76 12.38
CA ARG A 80 13.76 2.37 12.84
C ARG A 80 15.11 1.82 12.37
N ARG A 81 16.12 2.68 12.30
CA ARG A 81 17.53 2.30 12.29
C ARG A 81 17.99 2.22 13.75
N PHE A 82 17.71 1.09 14.38
CA PHE A 82 18.34 0.64 15.63
C PHE A 82 18.84 -0.77 15.42
#